data_AF-A0A7R9UNU1-F1
#
_entry.id   AF-A0A7R9UNU1-F1
#
_cell.length_a   1.000
_cell.length_b   1.000
_cell.length_c   1.000
_cell.angle_alpha   90.00
_cell.angle_beta   90.00
_cell.angle_gamma   90.00
#
_symmetry.space_group_name_H-M   'P 1'
#
loop_
_entity.id
_entity.type
_entity.pdbx_description
1 polymer ?
#
loop_
_entity_poly.entity_id
_entity_poly.type
_entity_poly.pdbx_seq_one_letter_code
_entity_poly.pdbx_strand_id
1 'polypeptide(L)'
;MWGVAFLPSAGADGGGVLVASNGSSLLLHLHARSLRLLRAVRVVDAALGLAIEGLNELEVVEGEVWANVYPMWQRTHSACVARIWPDDGRVLGWVDLTALARTERAAVTDAYNNVLNGIAYNHTAPDPPPRAAG
;
A
#
# COMPACT_ATOMS: atom_id res chain seq x y z
N MET A 1 -13.20 1.96 5.46
CA MET A 1 -11.73 1.95 5.52
C MET A 1 -11.29 0.61 4.96
N TRP A 2 -10.30 0.59 4.07
CA TRP A 2 -9.84 -0.63 3.42
C TRP A 2 -8.45 -1.05 3.93
N GLY A 3 -7.55 -0.09 4.14
CA GLY A 3 -6.24 -0.29 4.77
C GLY A 3 -5.87 0.82 5.76
N VAL A 4 -4.96 0.51 6.67
CA VAL A 4 -4.38 1.47 7.64
C VAL A 4 -2.92 1.12 7.91
N ALA A 5 -2.05 2.13 7.93
CA ALA A 5 -0.64 1.98 8.26
C ALA A 5 -0.18 3.10 9.21
N PHE A 6 0.87 2.86 10.00
CA PHE A 6 1.39 3.83 10.95
C PHE A 6 2.65 4.52 10.42
N LEU A 7 2.58 5.84 10.25
CA LEU A 7 3.74 6.70 10.02
C LEU A 7 4.24 7.27 11.35
N PRO A 8 5.48 6.93 11.76
CA PRO A 8 6.13 7.62 12.86
C PRO A 8 6.25 9.12 12.53
N SER A 9 5.81 10.00 13.44
CA SER A 9 6.05 11.44 13.32
C SER A 9 7.00 11.88 14.43
N ALA A 10 7.86 12.86 14.13
CA ALA A 10 8.77 13.47 15.11
C ALA A 10 8.09 14.55 16.00
N GLY A 11 6.75 14.61 16.02
CA GLY A 11 5.98 15.67 16.68
C GLY A 11 5.93 15.55 18.21
N ALA A 12 5.87 16.71 18.88
CA ALA A 12 5.97 16.87 20.34
C ALA A 12 4.83 16.25 21.17
N ASP A 13 3.75 15.84 20.52
CA ASP A 13 2.54 15.24 21.09
C ASP A 13 2.62 13.71 21.20
N GLY A 14 3.71 13.10 20.71
CA GLY A 14 4.03 11.67 20.82
C GLY A 14 2.98 10.74 20.17
N GLY A 15 2.06 11.30 19.40
CA GLY A 15 0.97 10.61 18.72
C GLY A 15 1.31 10.60 17.24
N GLY A 16 1.86 9.49 16.74
CA GLY A 16 2.17 9.36 15.31
C GLY A 16 0.95 9.54 14.40
N VAL A 17 1.15 9.36 13.11
CA VAL A 17 0.09 9.53 12.11
C VAL A 17 -0.36 8.15 11.63
N LEU A 18 -1.66 7.91 11.63
CA LEU A 18 -2.22 6.79 10.88
C LEU A 18 -2.52 7.27 9.46
N VAL A 19 -2.05 6.54 8.47
CA VAL A 19 -2.46 6.72 7.07
C VAL A 19 -3.51 5.67 6.77
N ALA A 20 -4.63 6.10 6.20
CA ALA A 20 -5.79 5.27 5.95
C ALA A 20 -6.27 5.40 4.51
N SER A 21 -6.76 4.30 3.96
CA SER A 21 -7.46 4.28 2.68
C SER A 21 -8.94 3.97 2.87
N ASN A 22 -9.75 4.37 1.89
CA ASN A 22 -11.17 4.04 1.83
C ASN A 22 -11.61 3.52 0.44
N GLY A 23 -10.66 3.11 -0.41
CA GLY A 23 -10.92 2.70 -1.79
C GLY A 23 -10.94 3.84 -2.81
N SER A 24 -10.90 5.11 -2.37
CA SER A 24 -10.68 6.26 -3.27
C SER A 24 -9.18 6.51 -3.52
N SER A 25 -8.87 7.49 -4.36
CA SER A 25 -7.52 8.03 -4.55
C SER A 25 -6.98 8.88 -3.40
N LEU A 26 -7.60 8.87 -2.22
CA LEU A 26 -7.16 9.64 -1.06
C LEU A 26 -6.44 8.78 -0.02
N LEU A 27 -5.25 9.22 0.39
CA LEU A 27 -4.64 8.84 1.66
C LEU A 27 -5.10 9.81 2.75
N LEU A 28 -5.77 9.28 3.76
CA LEU A 28 -6.29 10.03 4.90
C LEU A 28 -5.27 9.95 6.04
N HIS A 29 -4.73 11.09 6.46
CA HIS A 29 -3.81 11.18 7.59
C HIS A 29 -4.61 11.50 8.83
N LEU A 30 -4.62 10.59 9.80
CA LEU A 30 -5.36 10.69 11.05
C LEU A 30 -4.38 10.80 12.21
N HIS A 31 -4.73 11.58 13.22
CA HIS A 31 -3.97 11.57 14.48
C HIS A 31 -4.16 10.21 15.16
N ALA A 32 -3.08 9.49 15.49
CA ALA A 32 -3.16 8.07 15.87
C ALA A 32 -3.99 7.79 17.13
N ARG A 33 -4.08 8.73 18.07
CA ARG A 33 -4.88 8.51 19.30
C ARG A 33 -6.33 8.95 19.18
N SER A 34 -6.57 10.09 18.54
CA SER A 34 -7.91 10.70 18.49
C SER A 34 -8.68 10.35 17.23
N LEU A 35 -8.00 9.76 16.23
CA LEU A 35 -8.51 9.46 14.89
C LEU A 35 -9.04 10.70 14.13
N ARG A 36 -8.75 11.91 14.63
CA ARG A 36 -9.10 13.14 13.96
C ARG A 36 -8.36 13.23 12.63
N LEU A 37 -9.09 13.48 11.55
CA LEU A 37 -8.50 13.78 10.24
C LEU A 37 -7.61 15.03 10.35
N LEU A 38 -6.34 14.85 10.02
CA LEU A 38 -5.33 15.90 9.95
C LEU A 38 -5.28 16.49 8.55
N ARG A 39 -5.23 15.63 7.53
CA ARG A 39 -5.24 16.01 6.11
C ARG A 39 -5.61 14.83 5.22
N ALA A 40 -6.00 15.12 3.99
CA ALA A 40 -6.19 14.13 2.94
C ALA A 40 -5.29 14.49 1.75
N VAL A 41 -4.61 13.49 1.20
CA VAL A 41 -3.66 13.65 0.09
C VAL A 41 -4.15 12.81 -1.07
N ARG A 42 -4.21 13.40 -2.26
CA ARG A 42 -4.59 12.68 -3.48
C ARG A 42 -3.38 11.96 -4.06
N VAL A 43 -3.53 10.67 -4.32
CA VAL A 43 -2.50 9.85 -4.95
C VAL A 43 -2.55 10.01 -6.46
N VAL A 44 -1.43 10.42 -7.04
CA VAL A 44 -1.31 10.69 -8.48
C VAL A 44 -0.04 10.04 -9.02
N ASP A 45 -0.20 9.31 -10.12
CA ASP A 45 0.92 8.86 -10.94
C ASP A 45 1.12 9.87 -12.07
N ALA A 46 2.20 10.65 -11.98
CA ALA A 46 2.52 11.68 -12.98
C ALA A 46 2.93 11.07 -14.33
N ALA A 47 3.48 9.85 -14.34
CA ALA A 47 3.85 9.17 -15.58
C ALA A 47 2.61 8.66 -16.33
N LEU A 48 1.58 8.24 -15.59
CA LEU A 48 0.28 7.88 -16.16
C LEU A 48 -0.66 9.07 -16.37
N GLY A 49 -0.39 10.20 -15.71
CA GLY A 49 -1.22 11.40 -15.76
C GLY A 49 -2.58 11.23 -15.06
N LEU A 50 -2.69 10.32 -14.09
CA LEU A 50 -3.96 9.90 -13.51
C LEU A 50 -3.89 9.78 -11.98
N ALA A 51 -5.03 10.00 -11.33
CA ALA A 51 -5.21 9.65 -9.93
C ALA A 51 -5.36 8.12 -9.79
N ILE A 52 -4.75 7.55 -8.74
CA ILE A 52 -4.81 6.12 -8.49
C ILE A 52 -5.99 5.82 -7.57
N GLU A 53 -7.12 5.41 -8.16
CA GLU A 53 -8.30 4.94 -7.41
C GLU A 53 -8.10 3.51 -6.91
N GLY A 54 -8.93 3.06 -5.97
CA GLY A 54 -8.90 1.68 -5.48
C GLY A 54 -7.79 1.40 -4.47
N LEU A 55 -7.25 2.42 -3.78
CA LEU A 55 -6.29 2.20 -2.70
C LEU A 55 -6.91 1.30 -1.64
N ASN A 56 -6.34 0.11 -1.47
CA ASN A 56 -6.86 -0.94 -0.62
C ASN A 56 -5.97 -1.07 0.62
N GLU A 57 -5.31 -2.20 0.82
CA GLU A 57 -4.39 -2.39 1.94
C GLU A 57 -3.18 -1.47 1.83
N LEU A 58 -2.65 -1.06 2.99
CA LEU A 58 -1.52 -0.14 3.13
C LEU A 58 -0.48 -0.72 4.08
N GLU A 59 0.80 -0.51 3.78
CA GLU A 59 1.92 -0.74 4.71
C GLU A 59 2.95 0.39 4.62
N VAL A 60 3.58 0.74 5.74
CA VAL A 60 4.71 1.69 5.72
C VAL A 60 6.02 0.92 5.57
N VAL A 61 6.74 1.19 4.48
CA VAL A 61 8.03 0.57 4.17
C VAL A 61 9.06 1.67 4.02
N GLU A 62 9.99 1.75 4.98
CA GLU A 62 11.10 2.72 4.96
C GLU A 62 10.66 4.20 4.75
N GLY A 63 9.47 4.55 5.25
CA GLY A 63 8.89 5.89 5.14
C GLY A 63 8.01 6.12 3.91
N GLU A 64 7.93 5.15 3.00
CA GLU A 64 6.97 5.13 1.90
C GLU A 64 5.67 4.44 2.33
N VAL A 65 4.54 4.81 1.74
CA VAL A 65 3.29 4.04 1.85
C VAL A 65 3.19 3.12 0.65
N TRP A 66 3.19 1.82 0.90
CA TRP A 66 2.96 0.80 -0.12
C TRP A 66 1.48 0.45 -0.09
N ALA A 67 0.84 0.39 -1.27
CA ALA A 67 -0.59 0.17 -1.36
C ALA A 67 -0.96 -0.90 -2.40
N ASN A 68 -1.76 -1.89 -2.00
CA ASN A 68 -2.50 -2.68 -2.97
C ASN A 68 -3.56 -1.80 -3.66
N VAL A 69 -3.84 -2.09 -4.93
CA VAL A 69 -4.85 -1.35 -5.71
C VAL A 69 -5.96 -2.29 -6.17
N TYR A 70 -7.19 -2.05 -5.74
CA TYR A 70 -8.35 -2.86 -6.06
C TYR A 70 -9.67 -2.06 -6.13
N PRO A 71 -10.47 -2.24 -7.20
CA PRO A 71 -10.11 -2.75 -8.54
C PRO A 71 -9.43 -1.66 -9.38
N MET A 72 -8.41 -2.00 -10.17
CA MET A 72 -7.72 -1.01 -11.01
C MET A 72 -8.53 -0.57 -12.25
N TRP A 73 -9.19 -1.51 -12.92
CA TRP A 73 -9.90 -1.26 -14.19
C TRP A 73 -10.89 -2.40 -14.48
N GLN A 74 -12.07 -2.13 -15.06
CA GLN A 74 -13.04 -3.17 -15.50
C GLN A 74 -13.32 -4.31 -14.49
N ARG A 75 -13.23 -4.04 -13.18
CA ARG A 75 -13.33 -5.05 -12.10
C ARG A 75 -12.23 -6.13 -12.12
N THR A 76 -11.10 -5.89 -12.79
CA THR A 76 -9.93 -6.78 -12.72
C THR A 76 -9.03 -6.41 -11.56
N HIS A 77 -8.46 -7.43 -10.92
CA HIS A 77 -7.50 -7.31 -9.83
C HIS A 77 -6.16 -6.76 -10.34
N SER A 78 -5.52 -5.91 -9.54
CA SER A 78 -4.13 -5.53 -9.76
C SER A 78 -3.20 -6.64 -9.30
N ALA A 79 -2.16 -6.91 -10.09
CA ALA A 79 -0.99 -7.66 -9.63
C ALA A 79 0.13 -6.72 -9.13
N CYS A 80 -0.10 -5.41 -9.11
CA CYS A 80 0.89 -4.40 -8.76
C CYS A 80 0.57 -3.71 -7.43
N VAL A 81 1.63 -3.34 -6.70
CA VAL A 81 1.60 -2.51 -5.49
C VAL A 81 2.19 -1.15 -5.82
N ALA A 82 1.49 -0.08 -5.46
CA ALA A 82 1.97 1.29 -5.64
C ALA A 82 2.89 1.67 -4.47
N ARG A 83 4.05 2.26 -4.77
CA ARG A 83 4.92 2.92 -3.80
C ARG A 83 4.61 4.40 -3.80
N ILE A 84 4.15 4.94 -2.68
CA ILE A 84 3.59 6.29 -2.60
C ILE A 84 4.37 7.10 -1.59
N TRP A 85 4.75 8.32 -1.97
CA TRP A 85 5.27 9.27 -0.99
C TRP A 85 4.11 9.84 -0.16
N PRO A 86 4.09 9.69 1.17
CA PRO A 86 2.93 10.06 1.98
C PRO A 86 2.70 11.57 2.09
N ASP A 87 3.71 12.40 1.82
CA ASP A 87 3.57 13.85 2.02
C ASP A 87 2.76 14.53 0.93
N ASP A 88 2.90 14.09 -0.32
CA ASP A 88 2.26 14.72 -1.48
C ASP A 88 1.46 13.73 -2.35
N GLY A 89 1.51 12.43 -2.04
CA GLY A 89 0.75 11.40 -2.74
C GLY A 89 1.33 11.03 -4.09
N ARG A 90 2.54 11.49 -4.44
CA ARG A 90 3.16 11.10 -5.71
C ARG A 90 3.48 9.60 -5.68
N VAL A 91 3.14 8.91 -6.76
CA VAL A 91 3.60 7.53 -6.98
C VAL A 91 5.09 7.58 -7.33
N LEU A 92 5.91 6.88 -6.54
CA LEU A 92 7.36 6.72 -6.71
C LEU A 92 7.70 5.57 -7.65
N GLY A 93 6.82 4.58 -7.73
CA GLY A 93 6.98 3.43 -8.60
C GLY A 93 5.97 2.32 -8.29
N TRP A 94 6.11 1.22 -9.01
CA TRP A 94 5.24 0.05 -8.89
C TRP A 94 6.06 -1.21 -8.65
N VAL A 95 5.58 -2.08 -7.77
CA VAL A 95 6.11 -3.42 -7.58
C VAL A 95 5.19 -4.40 -8.31
N ASP A 96 5.73 -5.10 -9.30
CA ASP A 96 5.01 -6.12 -10.07
C ASP A 96 5.07 -7.47 -9.35
N LEU A 97 3.92 -7.95 -8.89
CA LEU A 97 3.73 -9.25 -8.23
C LEU A 97 3.01 -10.26 -9.12
N THR A 98 3.01 -10.07 -10.45
CA THR A 98 2.37 -10.98 -11.41
C THR A 98 2.88 -12.41 -11.28
N ALA A 99 4.17 -12.59 -11.02
CA ALA A 99 4.75 -13.93 -10.81
C ALA A 99 4.14 -14.63 -9.58
N LEU A 100 3.99 -13.92 -8.46
CA LEU A 100 3.36 -14.44 -7.26
C LEU A 100 1.88 -14.77 -7.52
N ALA A 101 1.13 -13.85 -8.12
CA ALA A 101 -0.27 -14.05 -8.47
C ALA A 101 -0.49 -15.27 -9.39
N ARG A 102 0.46 -15.59 -10.27
CA ARG A 102 0.42 -16.80 -11.12
C ARG A 102 0.70 -18.08 -10.33
N THR A 103 1.69 -18.08 -9.44
CA THR A 103 2.02 -19.24 -8.60
C THR A 103 0.83 -19.62 -7.72
N GLU A 104 0.21 -18.65 -7.07
CA GLU A 104 -0.88 -18.90 -6.13
C GLU A 104 -2.22 -19.24 -6.81
N ARG A 105 -2.37 -18.90 -8.11
CA ARG A 105 -3.63 -19.13 -8.85
C ARG A 105 -4.05 -20.60 -8.88
N ALA A 106 -3.11 -21.54 -8.82
CA ALA A 106 -3.41 -22.97 -8.82
C ALA A 106 -4.05 -23.45 -7.50
N ALA A 107 -3.87 -22.72 -6.41
CA ALA A 107 -4.38 -23.07 -5.08
C ALA A 107 -5.80 -22.51 -4.81
N VAL A 108 -6.39 -21.82 -5.79
CA VAL A 108 -7.58 -20.98 -5.59
C VAL A 108 -8.84 -21.64 -6.14
N THR A 109 -9.85 -21.76 -5.30
CA THR A 109 -11.18 -22.30 -5.65
C THR A 109 -12.20 -21.21 -6.00
N ASP A 110 -12.03 -19.99 -5.48
CA ASP A 110 -12.86 -18.82 -5.80
C ASP A 110 -12.02 -17.76 -6.55
N ALA A 111 -12.13 -17.79 -7.87
CA ALA A 111 -11.39 -16.88 -8.74
C ALA A 111 -11.82 -15.40 -8.62
N TYR A 112 -13.01 -15.12 -8.07
CA TYR A 112 -13.55 -13.75 -7.99
C TYR A 112 -13.01 -12.96 -6.80
N ASN A 113 -12.81 -13.63 -5.66
CA ASN A 113 -12.27 -13.01 -4.44
C ASN A 113 -10.76 -13.22 -4.27
N ASN A 114 -10.10 -13.86 -5.24
CA ASN A 114 -8.67 -14.10 -5.21
C ASN A 114 -7.86 -12.90 -5.73
N VAL A 115 -7.58 -11.98 -4.82
CA VAL A 115 -6.94 -10.69 -5.11
C VAL A 115 -5.67 -10.56 -4.25
N LEU A 116 -4.64 -9.88 -4.77
CA LEU A 116 -3.50 -9.51 -3.93
C LEU A 116 -3.97 -8.53 -2.86
N ASN A 117 -3.69 -8.86 -1.60
CA ASN A 117 -3.99 -8.03 -0.46
C ASN A 117 -3.11 -8.41 0.73
N GLY A 118 -2.76 -7.43 1.56
CA GLY A 118 -1.91 -7.63 2.73
C GLY A 118 -0.44 -7.45 2.37
N ILE A 119 0.20 -6.46 2.98
CA ILE A 119 1.61 -6.15 2.89
C ILE A 119 2.11 -6.04 4.33
N ALA A 120 3.25 -6.64 4.62
CA ALA A 120 3.87 -6.51 5.93
C ALA A 120 5.38 -6.35 5.75
N TYR A 121 5.95 -5.41 6.48
CA TYR A 121 7.38 -5.12 6.42
C TYR A 121 8.04 -5.30 7.78
N ASN A 122 9.11 -6.09 7.79
CA ASN A 122 9.92 -6.31 8.98
C ASN A 122 11.20 -5.46 8.92
N HIS A 123 11.19 -4.35 9.65
CA HIS A 123 12.32 -3.43 9.75
C HIS A 123 13.59 -4.02 10.40
N THR A 124 13.50 -5.18 11.05
CA THR A 124 14.63 -5.82 11.77
C THR A 124 14.99 -7.19 11.20
N ALA A 125 14.48 -7.54 10.01
CA ALA A 125 14.84 -8.79 9.37
C ALA A 125 16.36 -8.84 9.13
N PRO A 126 17.08 -9.85 9.68
CA PRO A 126 18.46 -10.06 9.29
C PRO A 126 18.51 -10.40 7.79
N ASP A 127 19.64 -10.09 7.14
CA ASP A 127 19.86 -10.46 5.73
C ASP A 127 19.48 -11.94 5.53
N PRO A 128 18.72 -12.29 4.47
CA PRO A 128 18.46 -13.68 4.16
C PRO A 128 19.80 -14.40 3.97
N PRO A 129 19.94 -15.64 4.45
CA PRO A 129 21.19 -16.38 4.27
C PRO A 129 21.54 -16.44 2.78
N PRO A 130 22.83 -16.38 2.42
CA PRO A 130 23.25 -16.42 1.02
C PRO A 130 22.63 -17.65 0.36
N ARG A 131 21.97 -17.44 -0.80
CA ARG A 131 21.41 -18.55 -1.57
C ARG A 131 22.55 -19.50 -1.91
N ALA A 132 22.40 -20.78 -1.54
CA ALA A 132 23.32 -21.82 -1.97
C ALA A 132 23.45 -21.77 -3.49
N ALA A 133 24.67 -21.59 -3.98
CA ALA A 133 24.97 -21.69 -5.39
C ALA A 133 24.67 -23.13 -5.83
N GLY A 134 23.67 -23.27 -6.69
CA GLY A 134 23.38 -24.51 -7.44
C GLY A 134 23.99 -24.44 -8.82
#